data_AF-A0A822HE26-F1
#
_entry.id   AF-A0A822HE26-F1
#
_cell.length_a   1.000
_cell.length_b   1.000
_cell.length_c   1.000
_cell.angle_alpha   90.00
_cell.angle_beta   90.00
_cell.angle_gamma   90.00
#
_symmetry.space_group_name_H-M   'P 1'
#
loop_
_entity.id
_entity.type
_entity.pdbx_description
1 polymer ?
#
loop_
_entity_poly.entity_id
_entity_poly.type
_entity_poly.pdbx_seq_one_letter_code
_entity_poly.pdbx_strand_id
1 'polypeptide(L)' 'MTKRLLRRAQTSGRVDNNEETITKCLKTFQKHTVPVLDFYDKQNKLEEVLSIDSELEPNEAFNEIRKILD' A
#
# COMPACT_ATOMS: atom_id res chain seq x y z
N MET A 1 -7.01 4.38 -1.36
CA MET A 1 -6.60 3.32 -2.34
C MET A 1 -7.55 3.09 -3.54
N THR A 2 -8.81 2.65 -3.39
CA THR A 2 -9.71 2.27 -4.51
C THR A 2 -9.82 3.33 -5.63
N LYS A 3 -9.98 4.60 -5.26
CA LYS A 3 -10.03 5.74 -6.21
C LYS A 3 -8.78 5.80 -7.11
N ARG A 4 -7.60 5.52 -6.56
CA ARG A 4 -6.32 5.53 -7.30
C ARG A 4 -6.27 4.41 -8.35
N LEU A 5 -6.75 3.21 -8.00
CA LEU A 5 -6.78 2.06 -8.90
C LEU A 5 -7.80 2.23 -10.03
N LEU A 6 -8.97 2.80 -9.74
CA LEU A 6 -9.97 3.13 -10.76
C LEU A 6 -9.46 4.19 -11.75
N ARG A 7 -8.81 5.26 -11.26
CA ARG A 7 -8.16 6.24 -12.14
C ARG A 7 -7.10 5.59 -13.04
N ARG A 8 -6.31 4.64 -12.50
CA ARG A 8 -5.33 3.88 -13.28
C ARG A 8 -5.99 3.02 -14.36
N ALA A 9 -7.15 2.43 -14.10
CA ALA A 9 -7.90 1.68 -15.12
C ALA A 9 -8.20 2.54 -16.35
N GLN A 10 -8.61 3.79 -16.12
CA GLN A 10 -8.96 4.76 -17.17
C GLN A 10 -7.76 5.21 -17.99
N THR A 11 -6.60 5.38 -17.36
CA THR A 11 -5.41 5.96 -18.03
C THR A 11 -4.44 4.93 -18.61
N SER A 12 -4.46 3.68 -18.14
CA SER A 12 -3.46 2.66 -18.50
C SER A 12 -4.00 1.50 -19.35
N GLY A 13 -5.31 1.43 -19.59
CA GLY A 13 -5.93 0.30 -20.30
C GLY A 13 -5.95 -1.02 -19.50
N ARG A 14 -5.63 -0.97 -18.20
CA ARG A 14 -5.64 -2.13 -17.30
C ARG A 14 -7.06 -2.55 -16.94
N VAL A 15 -7.57 -3.56 -17.65
CA VAL A 15 -8.92 -4.14 -17.50
C VAL A 15 -9.15 -4.83 -16.15
N ASP A 16 -8.09 -5.23 -15.46
CA ASP A 16 -8.14 -5.87 -14.13
C ASP A 16 -8.39 -4.87 -12.98
N ASN A 17 -8.27 -3.56 -13.23
CA ASN A 17 -8.59 -2.54 -12.22
C ASN A 17 -10.10 -2.17 -12.24
N ASN A 18 -10.97 -3.16 -12.07
CA ASN A 18 -12.41 -2.96 -11.89
C ASN A 18 -12.82 -3.12 -10.41
N GLU A 19 -14.02 -2.66 -10.04
CA GLU A 19 -14.48 -2.62 -8.64
C GLU A 19 -14.44 -3.99 -7.95
N GLU A 20 -14.90 -5.03 -8.65
CA GLU A 20 -14.93 -6.39 -8.13
C GLU A 20 -13.51 -6.90 -7.82
N THR A 21 -12.60 -6.72 -8.77
CA THR A 21 -11.21 -7.19 -8.63
C THR A 21 -10.47 -6.39 -7.58
N ILE A 22 -10.64 -5.06 -7.54
CA ILE A 22 -10.04 -4.20 -6.49
C ILE A 22 -10.51 -4.64 -5.11
N THR A 23 -11.81 -4.93 -4.95
CA THR A 23 -12.37 -5.38 -3.67
C THR A 23 -11.80 -6.73 -3.24
N LYS A 24 -11.70 -7.69 -4.17
CA LYS A 24 -11.07 -8.99 -3.92
C LYS A 24 -9.59 -8.83 -3.54
N CYS A 25 -8.84 -8.01 -4.27
CA CYS A 25 -7.43 -7.76 -3.98
C CYS A 25 -7.22 -7.16 -2.59
N LEU A 26 -8.03 -6.18 -2.18
CA LEU A 26 -7.93 -5.59 -0.83
C LEU A 26 -8.25 -6.61 0.27
N LYS A 27 -9.27 -7.46 0.07
CA LYS A 27 -9.57 -8.57 0.99
C LYS A 27 -8.42 -9.58 1.06
N THR A 28 -7.84 -9.94 -0.08
CA THR A 28 -6.67 -10.84 -0.15
C THR A 28 -5.47 -10.24 0.57
N PHE A 29 -5.19 -8.94 0.39
CA PHE A 29 -4.14 -8.24 1.10
C PHE A 29 -4.35 -8.30 2.62
N GLN A 30 -5.56 -7.99 3.10
CA GLN A 30 -5.88 -8.08 4.52
C GLN A 30 -5.71 -9.51 5.06
N LYS A 31 -6.15 -10.52 4.30
CA LYS A 31 -6.10 -11.91 4.74
C LYS A 31 -4.69 -12.50 4.74
N HIS A 32 -3.86 -12.13 3.77
CA HIS A 32 -2.58 -12.82 3.52
C HIS A 32 -1.35 -11.95 3.76
N THR A 33 -1.42 -10.65 3.51
CA THR A 33 -0.26 -9.75 3.67
C THR A 33 -0.17 -9.19 5.09
N VAL A 34 -1.28 -8.86 5.73
CA VAL A 34 -1.26 -8.34 7.12
C VAL A 34 -0.58 -9.31 8.11
N PRO A 35 -0.84 -10.63 8.09
CA PRO A 35 -0.13 -11.57 8.97
C PRO A 35 1.39 -11.62 8.73
N VAL A 36 1.85 -11.29 7.52
CA VAL A 36 3.28 -11.21 7.20
C VAL A 36 3.90 -9.97 7.85
N LEU A 37 3.17 -8.86 7.90
CA LEU A 37 3.60 -7.66 8.64
C LEU A 37 3.79 -8.01 10.12
N ASP A 38 2.78 -8.62 10.76
CA ASP A 38 2.87 -9.05 12.16
C ASP A 38 4.05 -9.99 12.43
N PHE A 39 4.40 -10.85 11.46
CA PHE A 39 5.54 -11.76 11.57
C PHE A 39 6.90 -11.03 11.58
N TYR A 40 7.07 -9.98 10.77
CA TYR A 40 8.30 -9.18 10.74
C TYR A 40 8.36 -8.15 11.85
N ASP A 41 7.21 -7.64 12.30
CA ASP A 41 7.09 -6.75 13.47
C ASP A 41 7.67 -7.41 14.72
N LYS A 42 7.28 -8.66 14.99
CA LYS A 42 7.80 -9.47 16.11
C LYS A 42 9.30 -9.71 16.05
N GLN A 43 9.94 -9.50 14.91
CA GLN A 43 11.39 -9.64 14.73
C GLN A 43 12.12 -8.30 14.80
N ASN A 44 11.42 -7.19 15.07
CA ASN A 44 11.94 -5.83 14.94
C ASN A 44 12.54 -5.57 13.55
N LYS A 45 11.94 -6.14 12.50
CA LYS A 45 12.36 -5.98 11.09
C LYS A 45 11.38 -5.13 10.28
N LEU A 46 10.36 -4.62 10.95
CA LEU A 46 9.36 -3.76 10.36
C LEU A 46 9.62 -2.36 10.89
N GLU A 47 10.38 -1.59 10.11
CA GLU A 47 10.59 -0.18 10.41
C GLU A 47 9.25 0.58 10.39
N GLU A 48 9.17 1.70 11.10
CA GLU A 48 7.95 2.54 11.21
C GLU A 48 7.46 3.15 9.88
N VAL A 49 8.00 2.72 8.73
CA VAL A 49 7.50 3.04 7.39
C VAL A 49 6.01 2.72 7.24
N LEU A 50 5.51 1.72 7.96
CA LEU A 50 4.06 1.41 7.99
C LEU A 50 3.18 2.54 8.55
N SER A 51 3.77 3.44 9.34
CA SER A 51 3.08 4.60 9.93
C SER A 51 3.01 5.79 8.99
N ILE A 52 3.68 5.73 7.83
CA ILE A 52 3.69 6.84 6.88
C ILE A 52 2.33 6.92 6.20
N ASP A 53 1.71 8.09 6.29
CA ASP A 53 0.45 8.36 5.64
C ASP A 53 0.61 8.26 4.11
N SER A 54 0.02 7.21 3.54
CA SER A 54 0.03 6.98 2.10
C SER A 54 -0.81 7.98 1.28
N GLU A 55 -1.57 8.85 1.96
CA GLU A 55 -2.32 9.95 1.35
C GLU A 55 -1.51 11.25 1.18
N LEU A 56 -0.27 11.31 1.68
CA LEU A 56 0.67 12.39 1.40
C LEU A 56 1.02 12.51 -0.10
N GLU A 57 1.49 13.71 -0.49
CA GLU A 57 2.07 13.90 -1.82
C GLU A 57 3.38 13.09 -1.97
N PRO A 58 3.72 12.60 -3.18
CA PRO A 58 4.84 11.66 -3.36
C PRO A 58 6.18 12.14 -2.78
N ASN A 59 6.49 13.43 -2.89
CA ASN A 59 7.73 14.00 -2.36
C ASN A 59 7.73 14.06 -0.82
N GLU A 60 6.59 14.31 -0.20
CA GLU A 60 6.46 14.34 1.25
C GLU A 60 6.59 12.93 1.82
N ALA A 61 5.87 11.97 1.24
CA ALA A 61 6.00 10.55 1.59
C ALA A 61 7.45 10.06 1.43
N PHE A 62 8.13 10.43 0.34
CA PHE A 62 9.53 10.09 0.12
C PHE A 62 10.45 10.66 1.20
N ASN A 63 10.25 11.92 1.61
CA ASN A 63 11.05 12.54 2.66
C ASN A 63 10.82 11.88 4.04
N GLU A 64 9.59 11.48 4.36
CA GLU A 64 9.32 10.72 5.59
C GLU A 64 10.00 9.35 5.58
N ILE A 65 9.96 8.62 4.45
CA ILE A 65 10.66 7.34 4.29
C ILE A 65 12.17 7.54 4.51
N ARG A 66 12.72 8.60 3.94
CA ARG A 66 14.15 8.89 4.04
C ARG A 66 14.62 9.08 5.50
N LYS A 67 13.84 9.76 6.34
CA LYS A 67 14.18 9.96 7.76
C LYS A 67 14.26 8.66 8.57
N ILE A 68 13.63 7.58 8.10
CA ILE A 68 13.63 6.27 8.76
C ILE A 68 14.83 5.43 8.31
N LEU A 69 15.31 5.65 7.07
CA LEU A 69 16.39 4.87 6.47
C LEU A 69 17.78 5.51 6.63
N ASP A 70 17.85 6.83 6.84
CA ASP A 70 19.07 7.60 7.10
C ASP A 70 19.46 7.59 8.58
#